data_AF-A0A183EDU8-F1
#
_entry.id   AF-A0A183EDU8-F1
#
_cell.length_a   1.000
_cell.length_b   1.000
_cell.length_c   1.000
_cell.angle_alpha   90.00
_cell.angle_beta   90.00
_cell.angle_gamma   90.00
#
_symmetry.space_group_name_H-M   'P 1'
#
loop_
_entity.id
_entity.type
_entity.pdbx_description
1 polymer ?
#
loop_
_entity_poly.entity_id
_entity_poly.type
_entity_poly.pdbx_seq_one_letter_code
_entity_poly.pdbx_strand_id
1 'polypeptide(L)'
;MLRNPEIAIFVIYYLLGDVAIDLSSCANDLYKILAASLISSSDEIRERAVLCVAVIARKTTDAAALQRLVDGIFATYSGSDGKISSVGQRISVLEALKLASSHGSKDRKACETIAADVLQRLNPQLVSEVHQATSTALWDALMAWSVQLTDAHEKLLPIWKVALKSPARSAALKSIVTLFANEKKGRVLNADLSKLIMDIFKTRTNTSDFIVASLLLLDDEKTCGNVRQTLEKEDFCKEKFIVSLSTTGRSFQALILIF
;
A
#
# COMPACT_ATOMS: atom_id res chain seq x y z
N MET A 1 23.43 -29.23 17.91
CA MET A 1 22.00 -28.96 17.63
C MET A 1 21.44 -27.96 18.64
N LEU A 2 21.96 -26.73 18.65
CA LEU A 2 21.45 -25.66 19.51
C LEU A 2 20.40 -24.87 18.71
N ARG A 3 19.23 -24.71 19.32
CA ARG A 3 17.97 -24.17 18.81
C ARG A 3 18.18 -23.04 17.80
N ASN A 4 17.64 -23.18 16.58
CA ASN A 4 17.66 -22.08 15.61
C ASN A 4 16.86 -20.90 16.23
N PRO A 5 17.50 -19.78 16.60
CA PRO A 5 16.83 -18.64 17.21
C PRO A 5 15.70 -18.10 16.32
N GLU A 6 15.76 -18.34 15.02
CA GLU A 6 14.70 -17.96 14.09
C GLU A 6 13.40 -18.76 14.32
N ILE A 7 13.44 -19.98 14.86
CA ILE A 7 12.23 -20.78 15.15
C ILE A 7 11.47 -20.22 16.37
N ALA A 8 12.14 -19.48 17.26
CA ALA A 8 11.48 -18.87 18.41
C ALA A 8 10.40 -17.86 18.00
N ILE A 9 10.49 -17.29 16.79
CA ILE A 9 9.56 -16.29 16.28
C ILE A 9 8.11 -16.78 16.21
N PHE A 10 7.92 -18.09 15.96
CA PHE A 10 6.58 -18.69 15.92
C PHE A 10 5.94 -18.69 17.30
N VAL A 11 6.72 -18.97 18.35
CA VAL A 11 6.24 -18.92 19.74
C VAL A 11 6.01 -17.49 20.19
N ILE A 12 6.93 -16.57 19.84
CA ILE A 12 6.80 -15.14 20.14
C ILE A 12 5.52 -14.57 19.54
N TYR A 13 5.17 -14.94 18.30
CA TYR A 13 3.94 -14.50 17.66
C TYR A 13 2.69 -14.84 18.49
N TYR A 14 2.54 -16.11 18.90
CA TYR A 14 1.40 -16.55 19.70
C TYR A 14 1.38 -15.87 21.07
N LEU A 15 2.54 -15.78 21.74
CA LEU A 15 2.65 -15.11 23.03
C LEU A 15 2.22 -13.64 22.95
N LEU A 16 2.70 -12.90 21.95
CA LEU A 16 2.33 -11.51 21.75
C LEU A 16 0.83 -11.36 21.47
N GLY A 17 0.22 -12.32 20.74
CA GLY A 17 -1.21 -12.35 20.46
C GLY A 17 -2.06 -12.44 21.72
N ASP A 18 -1.75 -13.42 22.57
CA ASP A 18 -2.55 -13.79 23.75
C ASP A 18 -2.46 -12.79 24.90
N VAL A 19 -1.33 -12.08 25.03
CA VAL A 19 -1.14 -11.16 26.16
C VAL A 19 -1.92 -9.87 25.94
N ALA A 20 -2.92 -9.59 26.76
CA ALA A 20 -3.75 -8.38 26.70
C ALA A 20 -3.10 -7.17 27.40
N ILE A 21 -1.84 -6.84 27.05
CA ILE A 21 -1.13 -5.68 27.58
C ILE A 21 -0.83 -4.65 26.49
N ASP A 22 -0.72 -3.39 26.91
CA ASP A 22 -0.10 -2.34 26.10
C ASP A 22 1.40 -2.59 26.02
N LEU A 23 1.94 -2.60 24.79
CA LEU A 23 3.35 -2.85 24.51
C LEU A 23 4.17 -1.56 24.30
N SER A 24 3.59 -0.39 24.48
CA SER A 24 4.24 0.90 24.20
C SER A 24 5.62 1.07 24.85
N SER A 25 5.80 0.59 26.09
CA SER A 25 7.06 0.70 26.82
C SER A 25 8.18 -0.17 26.25
N CYS A 26 7.84 -1.29 25.60
CA CYS A 26 8.80 -2.26 25.07
C CYS A 26 8.74 -2.43 23.54
N ALA A 27 7.84 -1.72 22.83
CA ALA A 27 7.60 -1.88 21.40
C ALA A 27 8.88 -1.77 20.57
N ASN A 28 9.73 -0.78 20.88
CA ASN A 28 10.99 -0.56 20.18
C ASN A 28 12.02 -1.67 20.44
N ASP A 29 12.08 -2.19 21.66
CA ASP A 29 13.03 -3.26 22.01
C ASP A 29 12.58 -4.60 21.41
N LEU A 30 11.27 -4.88 21.45
CA LEU A 30 10.68 -6.02 20.74
C LEU A 30 10.92 -5.92 19.23
N TYR A 31 10.80 -4.72 18.66
CA TYR A 31 11.07 -4.51 17.23
C TYR A 31 12.53 -4.82 16.87
N LYS A 32 13.50 -4.35 17.65
CA LYS A 32 14.93 -4.62 17.41
C LYS A 32 15.25 -6.11 17.41
N ILE A 33 14.58 -6.90 18.25
CA ILE A 33 14.74 -8.36 18.28
C ILE A 33 14.24 -8.98 16.97
N LEU A 34 13.21 -8.40 16.34
CA LEU A 34 12.55 -8.92 15.13
C LEU A 34 13.13 -8.35 13.83
N ALA A 35 13.87 -7.24 13.87
CA ALA A 35 14.32 -6.51 12.68
C ALA A 35 15.14 -7.41 11.73
N ALA A 36 16.07 -8.20 12.26
CA ALA A 36 16.84 -9.16 11.47
C ALA A 36 15.97 -10.27 10.84
N SER A 37 14.88 -10.65 11.52
CA SER A 37 13.94 -11.65 10.99
C SER A 37 13.10 -11.12 9.83
N LEU A 38 12.81 -9.81 9.77
CA LEU A 38 12.15 -9.18 8.62
C LEU A 38 12.99 -9.28 7.33
N ILE A 39 14.29 -9.46 7.46
CA ILE A 39 15.22 -9.62 6.33
C ILE A 39 15.86 -11.01 6.29
N SER A 40 15.29 -12.01 6.95
CA SER A 40 15.79 -13.40 6.87
C SER A 40 15.74 -13.93 5.44
N SER A 41 16.65 -14.86 5.12
CA SER A 41 16.61 -15.60 3.85
C SER A 41 15.40 -16.53 3.76
N SER A 42 14.81 -16.92 4.89
CA SER A 42 13.62 -17.76 4.94
C SER A 42 12.34 -16.95 4.84
N ASP A 43 11.50 -17.30 3.86
CA ASP A 43 10.22 -16.65 3.61
C ASP A 43 9.25 -16.81 4.80
N GLU A 44 9.22 -18.01 5.41
CA GLU A 44 8.36 -18.30 6.57
C GLU A 44 8.72 -17.44 7.79
N ILE A 45 10.02 -17.21 8.01
CA ILE A 45 10.51 -16.39 9.12
C ILE A 45 10.16 -14.92 8.88
N ARG A 46 10.31 -14.42 7.64
CA ARG A 46 9.91 -13.06 7.29
C ARG A 46 8.41 -12.86 7.46
N GLU A 47 7.58 -13.77 6.96
CA GLU A 47 6.13 -13.71 7.11
C GLU A 47 5.73 -13.65 8.59
N ARG A 48 6.33 -14.50 9.42
CA ARG A 48 6.04 -14.51 10.85
C ARG A 48 6.52 -13.24 11.56
N ALA A 49 7.68 -12.70 11.18
CA ALA A 49 8.19 -11.43 11.69
C ALA A 49 7.25 -10.27 11.40
N VAL A 50 6.73 -10.20 10.17
CA VAL A 50 5.74 -9.20 9.76
C VAL A 50 4.50 -9.25 10.66
N LEU A 51 4.00 -10.46 10.94
CA LEU A 51 2.85 -10.64 11.82
C LEU A 51 3.15 -10.23 13.27
N CYS A 52 4.34 -10.53 13.80
CA CYS A 52 4.78 -10.05 15.11
C CYS A 52 4.79 -8.52 15.20
N VAL A 53 5.37 -7.85 14.21
CA VAL A 53 5.39 -6.37 14.14
C VAL A 53 3.98 -5.80 14.09
N ALA A 54 3.07 -6.44 13.33
CA ALA A 54 1.68 -6.05 13.28
C ALA A 54 0.98 -6.17 14.65
N VAL A 55 1.26 -7.24 15.41
CA VAL A 55 0.74 -7.39 16.79
C VAL A 55 1.29 -6.31 17.71
N ILE A 56 2.60 -6.02 17.63
CA ILE A 56 3.24 -4.96 18.42
C ILE A 56 2.58 -3.61 18.12
N ALA A 57 2.42 -3.26 16.85
CA ALA A 57 1.79 -2.00 16.45
C ALA A 57 0.34 -1.90 16.96
N ARG A 58 -0.46 -2.96 16.80
CA ARG A 58 -1.84 -3.03 17.31
C ARG A 58 -1.95 -2.81 18.82
N LYS A 59 -0.93 -3.26 19.57
CA LYS A 59 -0.87 -3.14 21.03
C LYS A 59 -0.04 -1.95 21.50
N THR A 60 0.43 -1.09 20.61
CA THR A 60 1.13 0.16 20.94
C THR A 60 0.10 1.29 20.97
N THR A 61 -0.23 1.79 22.17
CA THR A 61 -1.22 2.86 22.35
C THR A 61 -0.61 4.26 22.47
N ASP A 62 0.65 4.37 22.86
CA ASP A 62 1.39 5.64 22.89
C ASP A 62 1.89 6.04 21.50
N ALA A 63 1.63 7.28 21.10
CA ALA A 63 2.01 7.76 19.76
C ALA A 63 3.53 7.92 19.60
N ALA A 64 4.27 8.26 20.67
CA ALA A 64 5.72 8.38 20.60
C ALA A 64 6.40 7.01 20.47
N ALA A 65 5.86 5.98 21.11
CA ALA A 65 6.27 4.59 20.90
C ALA A 65 5.96 4.12 19.47
N LEU A 66 4.80 4.47 18.93
CA LEU A 66 4.44 4.18 17.54
C LEU A 66 5.40 4.85 16.54
N GLN A 67 5.72 6.14 16.72
CA GLN A 67 6.69 6.84 15.87
C GLN A 67 8.05 6.12 15.89
N ARG A 68 8.55 5.75 17.08
CA ARG A 68 9.81 4.99 17.20
C ARG A 68 9.75 3.65 16.49
N LEU A 69 8.62 2.95 16.55
CA LEU A 69 8.41 1.69 15.83
C LEU A 69 8.47 1.91 14.31
N VAL A 70 7.78 2.93 13.80
CA VAL A 70 7.81 3.31 12.37
C VAL A 70 9.23 3.69 11.93
N ASP A 71 9.95 4.45 12.76
CA ASP A 71 11.34 4.82 12.50
C ASP A 71 12.26 3.59 12.43
N GLY A 72 12.07 2.62 13.32
CA GLY A 72 12.75 1.33 13.27
C GLY A 72 12.49 0.60 11.94
N ILE A 73 11.23 0.53 11.50
CA ILE A 73 10.86 -0.11 10.23
C ILE A 73 11.57 0.53 9.03
N PHE A 74 11.59 1.86 8.96
CA PHE A 74 12.32 2.53 7.90
C PHE A 74 13.83 2.44 8.02
N ALA A 75 14.37 2.37 9.24
CA ALA A 75 15.79 2.13 9.45
C ALA A 75 16.17 0.77 8.84
N THR A 76 15.42 -0.28 9.16
CA THR A 76 15.59 -1.61 8.55
C THR A 76 15.43 -1.55 7.03
N TYR A 77 14.42 -0.83 6.51
CA TYR A 77 14.26 -0.64 5.05
C TYR A 77 15.45 0.06 4.39
N SER A 78 16.13 0.94 5.13
CA SER A 78 17.35 1.64 4.68
C SER A 78 18.63 0.82 4.90
N GLY A 79 18.52 -0.36 5.51
CA GLY A 79 19.62 -1.31 5.70
C GLY A 79 20.35 -1.22 7.05
N SER A 80 19.80 -0.55 8.07
CA SER A 80 20.46 -0.45 9.40
C SER A 80 20.62 -1.79 10.10
N ASP A 81 19.68 -2.71 9.89
CA ASP A 81 19.61 -4.01 10.58
C ASP A 81 20.14 -5.16 9.71
N GLY A 82 20.84 -4.82 8.62
CA GLY A 82 21.46 -5.75 7.69
C GLY A 82 21.16 -5.39 6.23
N LYS A 83 21.96 -5.96 5.33
CA LYS A 83 21.83 -5.69 3.89
C LYS A 83 20.56 -6.34 3.33
N ILE A 84 19.61 -5.51 2.91
CA ILE A 84 18.50 -5.96 2.09
C ILE A 84 19.04 -6.34 0.71
N SER A 85 19.03 -7.63 0.44
CA SER A 85 19.67 -8.26 -0.72
C SER A 85 18.65 -8.79 -1.73
N SER A 86 17.37 -8.95 -1.36
CA SER A 86 16.32 -9.46 -2.24
C SER A 86 15.06 -8.58 -2.28
N VAL A 87 14.29 -8.73 -3.37
CA VAL A 87 12.94 -8.14 -3.52
C VAL A 87 12.02 -8.59 -2.38
N GLY A 88 12.08 -9.88 -2.00
CA GLY A 88 11.24 -10.44 -0.93
C GLY A 88 11.51 -9.82 0.45
N GLN A 89 12.76 -9.52 0.77
CA GLN A 89 13.13 -8.81 2.00
C GLN A 89 12.58 -7.38 2.01
N ARG A 90 12.72 -6.62 0.91
CA ARG A 90 12.11 -5.26 0.79
C ARG A 90 10.60 -5.31 1.00
N ILE A 91 9.92 -6.24 0.33
CA ILE A 91 8.48 -6.41 0.44
C ILE A 91 8.08 -6.75 1.88
N SER A 92 8.85 -7.59 2.58
CA SER A 92 8.53 -7.97 3.96
C SER A 92 8.60 -6.77 4.91
N VAL A 93 9.60 -5.91 4.77
CA VAL A 93 9.71 -4.68 5.58
C VAL A 93 8.57 -3.70 5.25
N LEU A 94 8.20 -3.56 3.98
CA LEU A 94 7.08 -2.71 3.55
C LEU A 94 5.73 -3.26 4.02
N GLU A 95 5.55 -4.58 4.04
CA GLU A 95 4.35 -5.22 4.58
C GLU A 95 4.23 -4.99 6.09
N ALA A 96 5.34 -5.07 6.84
CA ALA A 96 5.37 -4.68 8.24
C ALA A 96 4.97 -3.21 8.44
N LEU A 97 5.48 -2.30 7.60
CA LEU A 97 5.09 -0.89 7.62
C LEU A 97 3.58 -0.73 7.34
N LYS A 98 3.06 -1.42 6.33
CA LYS A 98 1.63 -1.41 5.98
C LYS A 98 0.78 -1.84 7.16
N LEU A 99 1.08 -2.99 7.77
CA LEU A 99 0.29 -3.52 8.88
C LEU A 99 0.42 -2.67 10.15
N ALA A 100 1.52 -1.94 10.33
CA ALA A 100 1.68 -1.00 11.43
C ALA A 100 0.71 0.19 11.38
N SER A 101 0.09 0.48 10.22
CA SER A 101 -0.99 1.47 10.11
C SER A 101 -2.24 1.12 10.94
N SER A 102 -2.41 -0.16 11.29
CA SER A 102 -3.49 -0.66 12.15
C SER A 102 -3.09 -0.61 13.64
N HIS A 103 -2.42 0.45 14.06
CA HIS A 103 -1.89 0.59 15.42
C HIS A 103 -2.97 0.79 16.50
N GLY A 104 -2.57 0.64 17.77
CA GLY A 104 -3.45 0.83 18.93
C GLY A 104 -3.72 2.29 19.31
N SER A 105 -2.81 3.21 18.95
CA SER A 105 -2.87 4.62 19.36
C SER A 105 -4.17 5.32 18.95
N LYS A 106 -4.71 6.11 19.89
CA LYS A 106 -5.96 6.89 19.73
C LYS A 106 -5.71 8.40 19.65
N ASP A 107 -4.47 8.86 19.76
CA ASP A 107 -4.12 10.27 19.55
C ASP A 107 -4.18 10.59 18.05
N ARG A 108 -5.34 11.11 17.61
CA ARG A 108 -5.59 11.35 16.19
C ARG A 108 -4.59 12.31 15.56
N LYS A 109 -4.20 13.38 16.27
CA LYS A 109 -3.31 14.41 15.74
C LYS A 109 -1.88 13.90 15.61
N ALA A 110 -1.42 13.14 16.60
CA ALA A 110 -0.11 12.49 16.50
C ALA A 110 -0.10 11.44 15.38
N CYS A 111 -1.14 10.61 15.27
CA CYS A 111 -1.26 9.61 14.19
C CYS A 111 -1.31 10.24 12.79
N GLU A 112 -1.99 11.37 12.62
CA GLU A 112 -1.96 12.15 11.36
C GLU A 112 -0.56 12.66 11.02
N THR A 113 0.19 13.09 12.05
CA THR A 113 1.58 13.54 11.88
C THR A 113 2.50 12.38 11.46
N ILE A 114 2.39 11.24 12.14
CA ILE A 114 3.13 10.01 11.81
C ILE A 114 2.80 9.57 10.38
N ALA A 115 1.52 9.55 10.00
CA ALA A 115 1.10 9.15 8.66
C ALA A 115 1.63 10.11 7.58
N ALA A 116 1.66 11.42 7.85
CA ALA A 116 2.22 12.40 6.94
C ALA A 116 3.74 12.17 6.74
N ASP A 117 4.49 11.88 7.81
CA ASP A 117 5.91 11.52 7.74
C ASP A 117 6.12 10.24 6.90
N VAL A 118 5.31 9.20 7.12
CA VAL A 118 5.36 7.96 6.33
C VAL A 118 5.16 8.25 4.84
N LEU A 119 4.14 9.03 4.46
CA LEU A 119 3.90 9.42 3.06
C LEU A 119 5.10 10.17 2.47
N GLN A 120 5.67 11.13 3.23
CA GLN A 120 6.82 11.90 2.81
C GLN A 120 8.05 11.03 2.54
N ARG A 121 8.29 10.01 3.39
CA ARG A 121 9.44 9.09 3.28
C ARG A 121 9.27 8.05 2.18
N LEU A 122 8.04 7.61 1.91
CA LEU A 122 7.75 6.65 0.83
C LEU A 122 7.75 7.31 -0.56
N ASN A 123 7.39 8.59 -0.67
CA ASN A 123 7.30 9.31 -1.94
C ASN A 123 8.57 9.20 -2.84
N PRO A 124 9.80 9.49 -2.37
CA PRO A 124 10.99 9.35 -3.21
C PRO A 124 11.22 7.90 -3.66
N GLN A 125 10.90 6.92 -2.80
CA GLN A 125 11.08 5.49 -3.09
C GLN A 125 10.15 5.02 -4.20
N LEU A 126 8.91 5.52 -4.23
CA LEU A 126 7.92 5.19 -5.28
C LEU A 126 8.36 5.59 -6.68
N VAL A 127 9.11 6.69 -6.79
CA VAL A 127 9.58 7.20 -8.09
C VAL A 127 10.80 6.43 -8.57
N SER A 128 11.70 6.03 -7.66
CA SER A 128 12.92 5.29 -7.99
C SER A 128 12.73 3.78 -8.14
N GLU A 129 11.63 3.21 -7.61
CA GLU A 129 11.42 1.77 -7.64
C GLU A 129 11.10 1.26 -9.05
N VAL A 130 11.85 0.25 -9.48
CA VAL A 130 11.71 -0.37 -10.82
C VAL A 130 11.08 -1.76 -10.76
N HIS A 131 11.09 -2.41 -9.59
CA HIS A 131 10.47 -3.72 -9.44
C HIS A 131 8.98 -3.57 -9.12
N GLN A 132 8.13 -4.07 -10.02
CA GLN A 132 6.68 -3.96 -9.91
C GLN A 132 6.12 -4.49 -8.57
N ALA A 133 6.65 -5.61 -8.07
CA ALA A 133 6.21 -6.20 -6.80
C ALA A 133 6.53 -5.28 -5.60
N THR A 134 7.74 -4.72 -5.56
CA THR A 134 8.12 -3.75 -4.51
C THR A 134 7.37 -2.43 -4.65
N SER A 135 7.15 -1.95 -5.89
CA SER A 135 6.33 -0.76 -6.15
C SER A 135 4.89 -0.94 -5.65
N THR A 136 4.32 -2.13 -5.85
CA THR A 136 2.99 -2.47 -5.32
C THR A 136 3.00 -2.44 -3.78
N ALA A 137 3.99 -3.07 -3.13
CA ALA A 137 4.11 -3.04 -1.67
C ALA A 137 4.30 -1.62 -1.10
N LEU A 138 5.05 -0.75 -1.79
CA LEU A 138 5.19 0.67 -1.42
C LEU A 138 3.84 1.40 -1.46
N TRP A 139 3.08 1.20 -2.55
CA TRP A 139 1.75 1.78 -2.70
C TRP A 139 0.77 1.24 -1.64
N ASP A 140 0.79 -0.06 -1.36
CA ASP A 140 -0.08 -0.65 -0.34
C ASP A 140 0.21 -0.08 1.05
N ALA A 141 1.49 0.08 1.42
CA ALA A 141 1.88 0.74 2.66
C ALA A 141 1.43 2.20 2.68
N LEU A 142 1.68 2.95 1.61
CA LEU A 142 1.29 4.36 1.49
C LEU A 142 -0.23 4.54 1.62
N MET A 143 -1.01 3.68 0.97
CA MET A 143 -2.48 3.72 1.03
C MET A 143 -3.03 3.30 2.40
N ALA A 144 -2.38 2.37 3.11
CA ALA A 144 -2.82 1.98 4.44
C ALA A 144 -2.62 3.12 5.46
N TRP A 145 -1.51 3.85 5.36
CA TRP A 145 -1.25 5.02 6.20
C TRP A 145 -2.08 6.24 5.82
N SER A 146 -2.46 6.41 4.55
CA SER A 146 -3.27 7.57 4.13
C SER A 146 -4.66 7.61 4.74
N VAL A 147 -5.20 6.46 5.19
CA VAL A 147 -6.47 6.37 5.95
C VAL A 147 -6.40 7.14 7.27
N GLN A 148 -5.21 7.34 7.83
CA GLN A 148 -5.01 8.12 9.03
C GLN A 148 -5.08 9.64 8.78
N LEU A 149 -5.12 10.10 7.54
CA LEU A 149 -5.16 11.52 7.19
C LEU A 149 -6.58 12.01 6.95
N THR A 150 -6.92 13.19 7.45
CA THR A 150 -8.19 13.87 7.13
C THR A 150 -8.20 14.46 5.72
N ASP A 151 -7.03 14.85 5.22
CA ASP A 151 -6.78 15.51 3.94
C ASP A 151 -6.05 14.57 2.96
N ALA A 152 -6.33 13.26 3.04
CA ALA A 152 -5.64 12.22 2.29
C ALA A 152 -5.54 12.53 0.78
N HIS A 153 -6.62 12.97 0.15
CA HIS A 153 -6.64 13.35 -1.27
C HIS A 153 -5.65 14.47 -1.62
N GLU A 154 -5.60 15.51 -0.80
CA GLU A 154 -4.75 16.67 -1.04
C GLU A 154 -3.27 16.27 -0.97
N LYS A 155 -2.92 15.39 -0.02
CA LYS A 155 -1.55 14.86 0.12
C LYS A 155 -1.17 13.83 -0.94
N LEU A 156 -2.13 13.02 -1.41
CA LEU A 156 -1.89 11.98 -2.42
C LEU A 156 -1.84 12.52 -3.85
N LEU A 157 -2.58 13.59 -4.14
CA LEU A 157 -2.64 14.19 -5.47
C LEU A 157 -1.27 14.51 -6.10
N PRO A 158 -0.32 15.20 -5.43
CA PRO A 158 1.00 15.46 -6.00
C PRO A 158 1.79 14.16 -6.24
N ILE A 159 1.67 13.17 -5.35
CA ILE A 159 2.36 11.87 -5.46
C ILE A 159 1.86 11.12 -6.71
N TRP A 160 0.54 11.06 -6.92
CA TRP A 160 -0.02 10.44 -8.12
C TRP A 160 0.37 11.15 -9.40
N LYS A 161 0.34 12.50 -9.44
CA LYS A 161 0.73 13.26 -10.63
C LYS A 161 2.15 12.94 -11.08
N VAL A 162 3.06 12.72 -10.14
CA VAL A 162 4.44 12.30 -10.42
C VAL A 162 4.49 10.84 -10.87
N ALA A 163 3.85 9.94 -10.12
CA ALA A 163 3.92 8.50 -10.39
C ALA A 163 3.24 8.08 -11.71
N LEU A 164 2.16 8.75 -12.12
CA LEU A 164 1.51 8.50 -13.41
C LEU A 164 2.41 8.82 -14.61
N LYS A 165 3.43 9.67 -14.41
CA LYS A 165 4.44 10.00 -15.43
C LYS A 165 5.64 9.07 -15.40
N SER A 166 5.77 8.21 -14.39
CA SER A 166 6.91 7.30 -14.22
C SER A 166 6.55 5.85 -14.63
N PRO A 167 7.51 4.91 -14.61
CA PRO A 167 7.24 3.48 -14.74
C PRO A 167 6.31 2.92 -13.65
N ALA A 168 6.16 3.61 -12.51
CA ALA A 168 5.27 3.21 -11.42
C ALA A 168 3.77 3.50 -11.69
N ARG A 169 3.42 3.97 -12.88
CA ARG A 169 2.04 4.39 -13.25
C ARG A 169 0.98 3.33 -12.98
N SER A 170 1.26 2.04 -13.23
CA SER A 170 0.27 0.97 -13.10
C SER A 170 -0.18 0.80 -11.65
N ALA A 171 0.78 0.86 -10.73
CA ALA A 171 0.49 0.77 -9.31
C ALA A 171 -0.19 2.06 -8.79
N ALA A 172 0.22 3.22 -9.29
CA ALA A 172 -0.45 4.49 -9.00
C ALA A 172 -1.94 4.47 -9.44
N LEU A 173 -2.24 4.05 -10.68
CA LEU A 173 -3.61 3.93 -11.19
C LEU A 173 -4.48 3.03 -10.29
N LYS A 174 -3.94 1.86 -9.90
CA LYS A 174 -4.63 0.94 -8.98
C LYS A 174 -4.90 1.58 -7.63
N SER A 175 -3.94 2.33 -7.08
CA SER A 175 -4.11 3.02 -5.79
C SER A 175 -5.23 4.08 -5.84
N ILE A 176 -5.39 4.78 -6.95
CA ILE A 176 -6.48 5.76 -7.16
C ILE A 176 -7.83 5.04 -7.13
N VAL A 177 -7.96 3.92 -7.85
CA VAL A 177 -9.18 3.08 -7.80
C VAL A 177 -9.45 2.57 -6.39
N THR A 178 -8.42 2.14 -5.67
CA THR A 178 -8.56 1.67 -4.30
C THR A 178 -9.15 2.76 -3.40
N LEU A 179 -8.61 3.98 -3.46
CA LEU A 179 -9.12 5.10 -2.67
C LEU A 179 -10.56 5.44 -3.04
N PHE A 180 -10.85 5.68 -4.32
CA PHE A 180 -12.17 6.12 -4.75
C PHE A 180 -13.28 5.10 -4.54
N ALA A 181 -12.97 3.81 -4.58
CA ALA A 181 -13.99 2.80 -4.27
C ALA A 181 -14.34 2.73 -2.79
N ASN A 182 -13.45 3.18 -1.90
CA ASN A 182 -13.75 3.26 -0.48
C ASN A 182 -14.58 4.53 -0.15
N GLU A 183 -14.71 5.46 -1.10
CA GLU A 183 -15.49 6.69 -0.93
C GLU A 183 -16.95 6.49 -1.30
N LYS A 184 -17.84 6.91 -0.38
CA LYS A 184 -19.31 6.80 -0.54
C LYS A 184 -19.96 8.04 -1.17
N LYS A 185 -19.23 9.15 -1.36
CA LYS A 185 -19.75 10.40 -1.93
C LYS A 185 -19.07 10.70 -3.27
N GLY A 186 -19.81 11.37 -4.16
CA GLY A 186 -19.50 11.62 -5.56
C GLY A 186 -18.01 11.81 -5.85
N ARG A 187 -17.48 10.95 -6.72
CA ARG A 187 -16.09 10.92 -7.14
C ARG A 187 -15.85 12.09 -8.08
N VAL A 188 -15.02 13.05 -7.68
CA VAL A 188 -14.58 14.11 -8.59
C VAL A 188 -13.08 13.99 -8.78
N LEU A 189 -12.69 13.44 -9.93
CA LEU A 189 -11.32 13.52 -10.38
C LEU A 189 -10.92 14.99 -10.53
N ASN A 190 -9.81 15.37 -9.90
CA ASN A 190 -9.19 16.66 -10.19
C ASN A 190 -8.90 16.78 -11.70
N ALA A 191 -9.14 17.96 -12.28
CA ALA A 191 -9.03 18.17 -13.74
C ALA A 191 -7.66 17.76 -14.32
N ASP A 192 -6.57 18.04 -13.61
CA ASP A 192 -5.23 17.65 -14.05
C ASP A 192 -5.03 16.13 -14.00
N LEU A 193 -5.60 15.48 -12.98
CA LEU A 193 -5.53 14.03 -12.81
C LEU A 193 -6.37 13.33 -13.89
N SER A 194 -7.58 13.83 -14.18
CA SER A 194 -8.43 13.36 -15.27
C SER A 194 -7.70 13.48 -16.62
N LYS A 195 -7.02 14.60 -16.88
CA LYS A 195 -6.20 14.77 -18.09
C LYS A 195 -5.08 13.74 -18.20
N LEU A 196 -4.32 13.50 -17.13
CA LEU A 196 -3.25 12.49 -17.13
C LEU A 196 -3.79 11.07 -17.39
N ILE A 197 -4.92 10.72 -16.77
CA ILE A 197 -5.56 9.41 -16.97
C ILE A 197 -6.11 9.29 -18.40
N MET A 198 -6.69 10.36 -18.95
CA MET A 198 -7.13 10.43 -20.35
C MET A 198 -5.98 10.24 -21.33
N ASP A 199 -4.81 10.81 -21.07
CA ASP A 199 -3.64 10.62 -21.91
C ASP A 199 -3.18 9.15 -21.89
N ILE A 200 -3.18 8.51 -20.71
CA ILE A 200 -2.88 7.07 -20.57
C ILE A 200 -3.92 6.20 -21.30
N PHE A 201 -5.20 6.54 -21.18
CA PHE A 201 -6.30 5.87 -21.89
C PHE A 201 -6.11 5.95 -23.41
N LYS A 202 -5.61 7.08 -23.93
CA LYS A 202 -5.37 7.28 -25.36
C LYS A 202 -4.12 6.58 -25.88
N THR A 203 -3.05 6.49 -25.09
CA THR A 203 -1.79 5.88 -25.56
C THR A 203 -1.89 4.36 -25.67
N ARG A 204 -2.70 3.70 -24.83
CA ARG A 204 -3.02 2.26 -24.92
C ARG A 204 -1.81 1.33 -24.95
N THR A 205 -0.68 1.78 -24.42
CA THR A 205 0.58 1.03 -24.47
C THR A 205 0.60 -0.19 -23.55
N ASN A 206 -0.24 -0.19 -22.51
CA ASN A 206 -0.35 -1.28 -21.55
C ASN A 206 -1.83 -1.60 -21.30
N THR A 207 -2.21 -2.86 -21.50
CA THR A 207 -3.60 -3.33 -21.36
C THR A 207 -4.14 -3.14 -19.94
N SER A 208 -3.34 -3.43 -18.91
CA SER A 208 -3.77 -3.22 -17.51
C SER A 208 -4.00 -1.74 -17.22
N ASP A 209 -3.10 -0.86 -17.67
CA ASP A 209 -3.24 0.58 -17.46
C ASP A 209 -4.46 1.13 -18.19
N PHE A 210 -4.69 0.68 -19.42
CA PHE A 210 -5.87 1.02 -20.20
C PHE A 210 -7.16 0.62 -19.49
N ILE A 211 -7.24 -0.61 -18.97
CA ILE A 211 -8.41 -1.09 -18.23
C ILE A 211 -8.66 -0.22 -17.00
N VAL A 212 -7.63 -0.01 -16.17
CA VAL A 212 -7.77 0.76 -14.93
C VAL A 212 -8.10 2.23 -15.22
N ALA A 213 -7.48 2.84 -16.23
CA ALA A 213 -7.79 4.19 -16.68
C ALA A 213 -9.23 4.30 -17.18
N SER A 214 -9.70 3.31 -17.95
CA SER A 214 -11.09 3.27 -18.44
C SER A 214 -12.08 3.26 -17.28
N LEU A 215 -11.84 2.43 -16.25
CA LEU A 215 -12.69 2.38 -15.05
C LEU A 215 -12.75 3.75 -14.36
N LEU A 216 -11.60 4.39 -14.15
CA LEU A 216 -11.52 5.70 -13.49
C LEU A 216 -12.27 6.79 -14.28
N LEU A 217 -12.23 6.74 -15.61
CA LEU A 217 -12.85 7.74 -16.49
C LEU A 217 -14.33 7.47 -16.79
N LEU A 218 -14.81 6.23 -16.62
CA LEU A 218 -16.23 5.90 -16.69
C LEU A 218 -17.00 6.46 -15.49
N ASP A 219 -16.33 6.62 -14.35
CA ASP A 219 -16.89 7.26 -13.15
C ASP A 219 -16.90 8.80 -13.22
N ASP A 220 -16.19 9.41 -14.18
CA ASP A 220 -16.18 10.86 -14.42
C ASP A 220 -17.23 11.22 -15.47
N GLU A 221 -18.28 11.95 -15.05
CA GLU A 221 -19.42 12.35 -15.90
C GLU A 221 -18.97 13.04 -17.19
N LYS A 222 -17.88 13.80 -17.14
CA LYS A 222 -17.37 14.56 -18.29
C LYS A 222 -16.73 13.67 -19.36
N THR A 223 -16.11 12.57 -18.95
CA THR A 223 -15.35 11.69 -19.85
C THR A 223 -16.09 10.42 -20.23
N CYS A 224 -17.09 10.03 -19.43
CA CYS A 224 -17.83 8.77 -19.59
C CYS A 224 -18.34 8.55 -21.02
N GLY A 225 -18.98 9.55 -21.65
CA GLY A 225 -19.53 9.40 -23.00
C GLY A 225 -18.48 9.04 -24.06
N ASN A 226 -17.32 9.71 -24.03
CA ASN A 226 -16.22 9.47 -24.96
C ASN A 226 -15.58 8.10 -24.74
N VAL A 227 -15.43 7.69 -23.47
CA VAL A 227 -14.86 6.39 -23.11
C VAL A 227 -15.78 5.26 -23.56
N ARG A 228 -17.09 5.37 -23.32
CA ARG A 228 -18.09 4.37 -23.78
C ARG A 228 -18.05 4.17 -25.29
N GLN A 229 -18.12 5.26 -26.04
CA GLN A 229 -18.07 5.19 -27.50
C GLN A 229 -16.78 4.54 -28.02
N THR A 230 -15.66 4.76 -27.32
CA THR A 230 -14.36 4.15 -27.67
C THR A 230 -14.35 2.65 -27.36
N LEU A 231 -14.92 2.24 -26.22
CA LEU A 231 -15.03 0.83 -25.83
C LEU A 231 -16.01 0.05 -26.73
N GLU A 232 -17.06 0.70 -27.24
CA GLU A 232 -18.06 0.09 -28.14
C GLU A 232 -17.56 -0.08 -29.58
N LYS A 233 -16.70 0.82 -30.06
CA LYS A 233 -16.17 0.80 -31.44
C LYS A 233 -15.03 -0.19 -31.63
N GLU A 234 -14.40 -0.63 -30.54
CA GLU A 234 -13.28 -1.55 -30.60
C GLU A 234 -13.75 -2.95 -30.24
N ASP A 235 -13.30 -3.96 -31.00
CA ASP A 235 -13.31 -5.38 -30.62
C ASP A 235 -12.37 -5.64 -29.44
N PHE A 236 -12.41 -4.76 -28.43
CA PHE A 236 -11.61 -4.88 -27.23
C PHE A 236 -12.17 -6.04 -26.42
N CYS A 237 -11.35 -7.08 -26.25
CA CYS A 237 -11.77 -8.35 -25.64
C CYS A 237 -12.49 -8.10 -24.31
N LYS A 238 -13.84 -8.17 -24.33
CA LYS A 238 -14.68 -8.22 -23.13
C LYS A 238 -14.10 -9.23 -22.13
N GLU A 239 -13.59 -10.36 -22.62
CA GLU A 239 -12.89 -11.37 -21.81
C GLU A 239 -11.64 -10.86 -21.08
N LYS A 240 -10.73 -10.12 -21.74
CA LYS A 240 -9.51 -9.59 -21.08
C LYS A 240 -9.84 -8.51 -20.06
N PHE A 241 -10.87 -7.71 -20.35
CA PHE A 241 -11.42 -6.73 -19.41
C PHE A 241 -11.95 -7.46 -18.16
N ILE A 242 -12.83 -8.46 -18.34
CA ILE A 242 -13.43 -9.26 -17.25
C ILE A 242 -12.36 -10.03 -16.43
N VAL A 243 -11.37 -10.64 -17.08
CA VAL A 243 -10.30 -11.40 -16.41
C VAL A 243 -9.35 -10.49 -15.60
N SER A 244 -9.09 -9.27 -16.06
CA SER A 244 -8.25 -8.31 -15.30
C SER A 244 -9.00 -7.72 -14.10
N LEU A 245 -10.33 -7.70 -14.15
CA LEU A 245 -11.19 -7.27 -13.05
C LEU A 245 -11.29 -8.32 -11.94
N SER A 246 -11.25 -9.62 -12.28
CA SER A 246 -11.31 -10.69 -11.27
C SER A 246 -10.02 -10.82 -10.45
N THR A 247 -8.87 -10.48 -11.03
CA THR A 247 -7.55 -10.49 -10.35
C THR A 247 -7.31 -9.31 -9.43
N THR A 248 -8.14 -8.26 -9.48
CA THR A 248 -8.06 -7.07 -8.61
C THR A 248 -8.91 -7.17 -7.34
N GLY A 249 -9.51 -8.33 -7.05
CA GLY A 249 -10.04 -8.64 -5.72
C GLY A 249 -11.24 -7.82 -5.25
N ARG A 250 -12.09 -7.33 -6.15
CA ARG A 250 -13.37 -6.67 -5.79
C ARG A 250 -14.55 -7.33 -6.50
N SER A 251 -15.58 -7.64 -5.70
CA SER A 251 -16.88 -8.07 -6.21
C SER A 251 -17.54 -6.91 -6.97
N PHE A 252 -17.89 -7.22 -8.20
CA PHE A 252 -18.37 -6.35 -9.25
C PHE A 252 -19.85 -5.97 -9.14
N GLN A 253 -20.41 -5.93 -7.94
CA GLN A 253 -21.83 -6.33 -7.77
C GLN A 253 -22.90 -5.45 -8.46
N ALA A 254 -22.56 -4.39 -9.20
CA ALA A 254 -23.54 -3.60 -9.96
C ALA A 254 -23.12 -3.06 -11.35
N LEU A 255 -21.85 -3.15 -11.82
CA LEU A 255 -21.43 -2.43 -13.06
C LEU A 255 -21.33 -3.30 -14.33
N ILE A 256 -21.49 -4.62 -14.23
CA ILE A 256 -21.93 -5.49 -15.34
C ILE A 256 -23.40 -5.85 -15.08
N LEU A 257 -24.27 -4.85 -15.14
CA LEU A 257 -25.64 -5.09 -15.60
C LEU A 257 -25.95 -4.26 -16.85
N ILE A 258 -25.04 -3.39 -17.31
CA ILE A 258 -25.35 -2.33 -18.29
C ILE A 258 -24.25 -2.14 -19.37
N PHE A 259 -23.42 -3.17 -19.67
CA PHE A 259 -22.65 -3.28 -20.93
C PHE A 259 -22.60 -4.72 -21.44
#